data_AF-K7KP72-F1
#
_entry.id   AF-K7KP72-F1
#
_cell.length_a   1.000
_cell.length_b   1.000
_cell.length_c   1.000
_cell.angle_alpha   90.00
_cell.angle_beta   90.00
_cell.angle_gamma   90.00
#
_symmetry.space_group_name_H-M   'P 1'
#
loop_
_entity.id
_entity.type
_entity.pdbx_description
1 polymer ?
#
loop_
_entity_poly.entity_id
_entity_poly.type
_entity_poly.pdbx_seq_one_letter_code
_entity_poly.pdbx_strand_id
1 'polypeptide(L)'
;MDFFMLITTYGKLGDFNGAEKVLGLMNKNGYAPNVVSQTALMEAYGKGGRYNNAEAIFRRMQKWGLEPSAFTYQIILKTFVHGNKFREAEELFDNLLNDENSPLKPD
;
A
#
# COMPACT_ATOMS: atom_id res chain seq x y z
N MET A 1 -10.02 19.96 2.05
CA MET A 1 -10.06 18.52 1.71
C MET A 1 -8.62 18.02 1.76
N ASP A 2 -8.32 17.12 2.68
CA ASP A 2 -6.98 16.57 2.86
C ASP A 2 -6.60 15.68 1.67
N PHE A 3 -5.34 15.72 1.24
CA PHE A 3 -4.86 14.90 0.12
C PHE A 3 -5.19 13.41 0.27
N PHE A 4 -5.18 12.92 1.52
CA PHE A 4 -5.59 11.57 1.88
C PHE A 4 -7.05 11.26 1.49
N MET A 5 -7.99 12.17 1.78
CA MET A 5 -9.40 11.99 1.38
C MET A 5 -9.55 11.95 -0.14
N LEU A 6 -8.77 12.75 -0.86
CA LEU A 6 -8.83 12.80 -2.31
C LEU A 6 -8.25 11.52 -2.95
N ILE A 7 -7.10 11.02 -2.44
CA ILE A 7 -6.52 9.73 -2.86
C ILE A 7 -7.50 8.58 -2.59
N THR A 8 -8.06 8.51 -1.38
CA THR A 8 -9.01 7.46 -1.02
C THR A 8 -10.30 7.53 -1.83
N THR A 9 -10.79 8.73 -2.17
CA THR A 9 -11.99 8.92 -3.01
C THR A 9 -11.74 8.48 -4.45
N TYR A 10 -10.69 8.97 -5.09
CA TYR A 10 -10.30 8.53 -6.44
C TYR A 10 -10.06 7.02 -6.48
N GLY A 11 -9.40 6.49 -5.44
CA GLY A 11 -9.17 5.07 -5.27
C GLY A 11 -10.45 4.23 -5.19
N LYS A 12 -11.44 4.67 -4.40
CA LYS A 12 -12.76 4.02 -4.31
C LYS A 12 -13.53 4.06 -5.64
N LEU A 13 -13.33 5.10 -6.43
CA LEU A 13 -13.93 5.23 -7.77
C LEU A 13 -13.20 4.43 -8.85
N GLY A 14 -12.07 3.79 -8.51
CA GLY A 14 -11.20 3.13 -9.49
C GLY A 14 -10.46 4.11 -10.41
N ASP A 15 -10.53 5.42 -10.14
CA ASP A 15 -9.78 6.44 -10.88
C ASP A 15 -8.37 6.58 -10.29
N PHE A 16 -7.56 5.56 -10.59
CA PHE A 16 -6.18 5.50 -10.12
C PHE A 16 -5.29 6.61 -10.69
N ASN A 17 -5.62 7.09 -11.90
CA ASN A 17 -4.92 8.22 -12.51
C ASN A 17 -5.17 9.50 -11.68
N GLY A 18 -6.40 9.72 -11.23
CA GLY A 18 -6.75 10.77 -10.28
C GLY A 18 -5.97 10.63 -8.99
N ALA A 19 -5.94 9.43 -8.39
CA ALA A 19 -5.21 9.19 -7.14
C ALA A 19 -3.69 9.45 -7.26
N GLU A 20 -3.06 9.02 -8.36
CA GLU A 20 -1.64 9.27 -8.62
C GLU A 20 -1.33 10.75 -8.89
N LYS A 21 -2.22 11.46 -9.59
CA LYS A 21 -2.09 12.92 -9.76
C LYS A 21 -2.07 13.64 -8.41
N VAL A 22 -2.89 13.19 -7.46
CA VAL A 22 -2.91 13.78 -6.11
C VAL A 22 -1.60 13.52 -5.36
N LEU A 23 -1.04 12.30 -5.45
CA LEU A 23 0.30 12.03 -4.91
C LEU A 23 1.39 12.88 -5.57
N GLY A 24 1.29 13.13 -6.89
CA GLY A 24 2.17 14.04 -7.60
C GLY A 24 2.06 15.49 -7.11
N LEU A 25 0.83 15.95 -6.85
CA LEU A 25 0.57 17.27 -6.27
C LEU A 25 1.10 17.39 -4.83
N MET A 26 0.97 16.34 -4.02
CA MET A 26 1.57 16.29 -2.68
C MET A 26 3.08 16.50 -2.77
N ASN A 27 3.77 15.71 -3.59
CA ASN A 27 5.22 15.81 -3.82
C ASN A 27 5.62 17.21 -4.28
N LYS A 28 4.93 17.75 -5.30
CA LYS A 28 5.23 19.08 -5.86
C LYS A 28 5.09 20.19 -4.83
N ASN A 29 4.17 20.05 -3.88
CA ASN A 29 3.92 21.03 -2.83
C ASN A 29 4.77 20.78 -1.56
N GLY A 30 5.78 19.92 -1.63
CA GLY A 30 6.68 19.63 -0.50
C GLY A 30 6.12 18.65 0.54
N TYR A 31 4.94 18.06 0.30
CA TYR A 31 4.41 16.99 1.13
C TYR A 31 4.93 15.65 0.60
N ALA A 32 6.05 15.18 1.15
CA ALA A 32 6.54 13.85 0.83
C ALA A 32 5.45 12.79 1.13
N PRO A 33 5.12 11.90 0.18
CA PRO A 33 4.21 10.80 0.41
C PRO A 33 4.70 9.98 1.59
N ASN A 34 3.93 9.99 2.66
CA ASN A 34 4.20 9.21 3.86
C ASN A 34 3.53 7.83 3.76
N VAL A 35 3.85 6.97 4.73
CA VAL A 35 3.29 5.61 4.87
C VAL A 35 1.76 5.60 4.71
N VAL A 36 1.06 6.58 5.29
CA VAL A 36 -0.41 6.67 5.27
C VAL A 36 -0.94 6.89 3.84
N SER A 37 -0.38 7.85 3.11
CA SER A 37 -0.82 8.14 1.72
C SER A 37 -0.53 7.01 0.74
N GLN A 38 0.62 6.34 0.86
CA GLN A 38 0.97 5.18 0.03
C GLN A 38 0.08 3.97 0.37
N THR A 39 -0.17 3.73 1.67
CA THR A 39 -1.08 2.66 2.13
C THR A 39 -2.51 2.87 1.60
N ALA A 40 -3.01 4.10 1.60
CA ALA A 40 -4.32 4.43 1.03
C ALA A 40 -4.42 4.12 -0.47
N LEU A 41 -3.39 4.49 -1.25
CA LEU A 41 -3.35 4.18 -2.67
C LEU A 41 -3.25 2.66 -2.92
N MET A 42 -2.45 1.97 -2.10
CA MET A 42 -2.32 0.51 -2.16
C MET A 42 -3.65 -0.19 -1.88
N GLU A 43 -4.37 0.23 -0.83
CA GLU A 43 -5.69 -0.31 -0.49
C GLU A 43 -6.70 -0.08 -1.61
N ALA A 44 -6.69 1.11 -2.21
CA ALA A 44 -7.52 1.45 -3.35
C ALA A 44 -7.27 0.52 -4.54
N TYR A 45 -5.99 0.33 -4.92
CA TYR A 45 -5.63 -0.62 -5.98
C TYR A 45 -6.08 -2.04 -5.65
N GLY A 46 -5.91 -2.50 -4.41
CA GLY A 46 -6.33 -3.84 -3.98
C GLY A 46 -7.85 -4.03 -4.06
N LYS A 47 -8.63 -3.05 -3.57
CA LYS A 47 -10.11 -3.09 -3.65
C LYS A 47 -10.63 -3.02 -5.09
N GLY A 48 -9.92 -2.33 -5.98
CA GLY A 48 -10.27 -2.23 -7.39
C GLY A 48 -9.75 -3.39 -8.26
N GLY A 49 -9.24 -4.48 -7.67
CA GLY A 49 -8.73 -5.64 -8.41
C GLY A 49 -7.41 -5.40 -9.16
N ARG A 50 -6.72 -4.29 -8.89
CA ARG A 50 -5.45 -3.92 -9.54
C ARG A 50 -4.26 -4.39 -8.71
N TYR A 51 -4.20 -5.69 -8.46
CA TYR A 51 -3.25 -6.31 -7.53
C TYR A 51 -1.77 -6.03 -7.87
N ASN A 52 -1.40 -6.01 -9.16
CA ASN A 52 -0.05 -5.65 -9.61
C ASN A 52 0.35 -4.21 -9.25
N ASN A 53 -0.61 -3.29 -9.29
CA ASN A 53 -0.34 -1.89 -8.95
C ASN A 53 -0.21 -1.72 -7.44
N ALA A 54 -1.07 -2.38 -6.65
CA ALA A 54 -0.96 -2.39 -5.20
C ALA A 54 0.42 -2.91 -4.75
N GLU A 55 0.89 -4.00 -5.35
CA GLU A 55 2.24 -4.53 -5.12
C GLU A 55 3.33 -3.53 -5.49
N ALA A 56 3.21 -2.85 -6.63
CA ALA A 56 4.19 -1.85 -7.04
C ALA A 56 4.30 -0.69 -6.04
N ILE A 57 3.18 -0.29 -5.42
CA ILE A 57 3.18 0.67 -4.31
C ILE A 57 3.89 0.11 -3.09
N PHE A 58 3.59 -1.13 -2.69
CA PHE A 58 4.27 -1.77 -1.56
C PHE A 58 5.79 -1.85 -1.76
N ARG A 59 6.26 -2.31 -2.93
CA ARG A 59 7.69 -2.38 -3.26
C ARG A 59 8.34 -1.00 -3.31
N ARG A 60 7.61 0.04 -3.73
CA ARG A 60 8.08 1.43 -3.68
C ARG A 60 8.26 1.91 -2.24
N MET A 61 7.35 1.57 -1.34
CA MET A 61 7.47 1.90 0.08
C MET A 61 8.74 1.28 0.67
N GLN A 62 8.98 -0.01 0.42
CA GLN A 62 10.20 -0.71 0.85
C GLN A 62 11.47 -0.05 0.29
N LYS A 63 11.49 0.28 -1.02
CA LYS A 63 12.64 0.92 -1.67
C LYS A 63 12.97 2.30 -1.09
N TRP A 64 11.98 3.04 -0.63
CA TRP A 64 12.16 4.38 -0.05
C TRP A 64 12.41 4.36 1.46
N GLY A 65 12.47 3.18 2.08
CA GLY A 65 12.62 3.04 3.53
C GLY A 65 11.39 3.57 4.29
N LEU A 66 10.22 3.58 3.65
CA LEU A 66 8.96 3.88 4.34
C LEU A 66 8.51 2.64 5.10
N GLU A 67 8.60 2.68 6.42
CA GLU A 67 8.24 1.56 7.28
C GLU A 67 6.74 1.22 7.17
N PRO A 68 6.35 0.08 6.58
CA PRO A 68 4.95 -0.30 6.48
C PRO A 68 4.37 -0.57 7.87
N SER A 69 3.16 -0.06 8.13
CA SER A 69 2.46 -0.35 9.39
C SER A 69 1.84 -1.76 9.38
N ALA A 70 1.44 -2.29 10.53
CA ALA A 70 0.67 -3.54 10.61
C ALA A 70 -0.58 -3.53 9.70
N PHE A 71 -1.26 -2.38 9.61
CA PHE A 71 -2.39 -2.18 8.71
C PHE A 71 -1.98 -2.28 7.24
N THR A 72 -0.80 -1.75 6.88
CA THR A 72 -0.23 -1.86 5.54
C THR A 72 0.02 -3.33 5.17
N TYR A 73 0.66 -4.12 6.05
CA TYR A 73 0.87 -5.56 5.85
C TYR A 73 -0.45 -6.32 5.68
N GLN A 74 -1.45 -6.04 6.51
CA GLN A 74 -2.77 -6.65 6.41
C GLN A 74 -3.41 -6.38 5.03
N ILE A 75 -3.33 -5.14 4.53
CA ILE A 75 -3.87 -4.78 3.21
C ILE A 75 -3.15 -5.54 2.09
N ILE A 76 -1.82 -5.57 2.09
CA ILE A 76 -1.08 -6.18 0.98
C ILE A 76 -1.24 -7.72 0.98
N LEU A 77 -1.24 -8.37 2.15
CA LEU A 77 -1.52 -9.81 2.27
C LEU A 77 -2.92 -10.13 1.73
N LYS A 78 -3.93 -9.37 2.17
CA LYS A 78 -5.30 -9.52 1.65
C LYS A 78 -5.31 -9.32 0.13
N THR A 79 -4.64 -8.29 -0.37
CA THR A 79 -4.55 -7.97 -1.80
C THR A 79 -3.94 -9.12 -2.60
N PHE A 80 -2.87 -9.75 -2.10
CA PHE A 80 -2.25 -10.90 -2.76
C PHE A 80 -3.18 -12.11 -2.83
N VAL A 81 -3.86 -12.44 -1.73
CA VAL A 81 -4.83 -13.56 -1.70
C VAL A 81 -5.96 -13.34 -2.71
N HIS A 82 -6.54 -12.13 -2.77
CA HIS A 82 -7.61 -11.81 -3.75
C HIS A 82 -7.09 -11.82 -5.20
N GLY A 83 -5.80 -11.57 -5.40
CA GLY A 83 -5.13 -11.61 -6.69
C GLY A 83 -4.58 -12.97 -7.11
N ASN A 84 -4.84 -14.04 -6.34
CA ASN A 84 -4.23 -15.37 -6.53
C ASN A 84 -2.69 -15.36 -6.54
N LYS A 85 -2.09 -14.38 -5.85
CA LYS A 85 -0.64 -14.20 -5.68
C LYS A 85 -0.15 -14.91 -4.43
N PHE A 86 -0.43 -16.21 -4.34
CA PHE A 86 -0.20 -17.00 -3.13
C PHE A 86 1.27 -17.06 -2.76
N ARG A 87 2.16 -17.21 -3.76
CA ARG A 87 3.60 -17.22 -3.56
C ARG A 87 4.10 -15.91 -2.93
N GLU A 88 3.64 -14.77 -3.45
CA GLU A 88 4.02 -13.47 -2.91
C GLU A 88 3.43 -13.23 -1.50
N ALA A 89 2.26 -13.79 -1.21
CA ALA A 89 1.67 -13.76 0.13
C ALA A 89 2.47 -14.60 1.13
N GLU A 90 2.87 -15.81 0.76
CA GLU A 90 3.70 -16.72 1.57
C GLU A 90 5.08 -16.10 1.82
N GLU A 91 5.77 -15.67 0.75
CA GLU A 91 7.07 -15.01 0.86
C GLU A 91 7.00 -13.78 1.77
N LEU A 92 5.95 -12.96 1.66
CA LEU A 92 5.78 -11.80 2.53
C LEU A 92 5.51 -12.19 3.99
N PHE A 93 4.65 -13.19 4.21
CA PHE A 93 4.29 -13.66 5.55
C PHE A 93 5.50 -14.27 6.26
N ASP A 94 6.27 -15.12 5.57
CA ASP A 94 7.49 -15.72 6.11
C ASP A 94 8.54 -14.65 6.45
N ASN A 95 8.74 -13.66 5.59
CA ASN A 95 9.65 -12.55 5.87
C ASN A 95 9.21 -11.77 7.12
N LEU A 96 7.90 -11.57 7.30
CA LEU A 96 7.35 -10.85 8.44
C LEU A 96 7.42 -11.63 9.75
N LEU A 97 7.33 -12.95 9.73
CA LEU A 97 7.51 -13.79 10.92
C LEU A 97 8.97 -13.87 11.35
N ASN A 98 9.90 -13.82 10.39
CA ASN A 98 11.34 -13.89 10.65
C ASN A 98 11.98 -12.52 10.95
N ASP A 99 11.24 -11.42 10.83
CA ASP A 99 11.72 -10.09 11.19
C ASP A 99 11.71 -9.91 12.72
N GLU A 100 12.88 -9.65 13.31
CA GLU A 100 13.02 -9.39 14.75
C GLU A 100 12.18 -8.18 15.22
N ASN A 101 11.95 -7.21 14.31
CA ASN A 101 11.16 -6.00 14.54
C ASN A 101 9.70 -6.15 14.09
N SER A 102 9.25 -7.37 13.78
CA SER A 102 7.90 -7.60 13.28
C SER A 102 6.82 -7.01 14.20
N PRO A 103 5.88 -6.22 13.66
CA PRO A 103 4.71 -5.77 14.42
C PRO A 103 3.69 -6.89 14.67
N LEU A 104 3.87 -8.06 14.02
CA LEU A 104 2.97 -9.20 14.09
C LEU A 104 3.72 -10.39 14.72
N LYS A 105 4.17 -10.23 15.97
CA LYS A 105 4.61 -11.39 16.75
C LYS A 105 3.36 -12.23 17.08
N PRO A 106 3.38 -13.54 16.80
CA PRO A 106 2.42 -14.45 17.41
C PRO A 106 2.52 -14.35 18.93
N ASP A 107 1.36 -14.43 19.58
CA ASP A 107 1.21 -14.57 21.03
C ASP A 107 1.88 -15.83 21.59
#